data_AF-A0A8C6FH74-F1
#
_entry.id   AF-A0A8C6FH74-F1
#
_cell.length_a   1.000
_cell.length_b   1.000
_cell.length_c   1.000
_cell.angle_alpha   90.00
_cell.angle_beta   90.00
_cell.angle_gamma   90.00
#
_symmetry.space_group_name_H-M   'P 1'
#
loop_
_entity.id
_entity.type
_entity.pdbx_description
1 polymer ?
#
loop_
_entity_poly.entity_id
_entity_poly.type
_entity_poly.pdbx_seq_one_letter_code
_entity_poly.pdbx_strand_id
1 'polypeptide(L)'
;MEKFREVLNLHLKHRNALGFSLVTLLTAGGERIFSTAVFQCPCSAAWNLPYGLVFLLVPALALFLLGYVLSARTWRLLTGCRAGGGAGLRGALVCAQISATAAVAPLTWVAVALLGGAFYECAASGSEVLARSLCLGRDPRCAAQLPLVPCQQAQEPDVKQLQKELQKELTAHSQVLGWVLIAVVILLLLIFTSITRCLSPVSYLQLKFWKIYLQQEQQSLKSQATEHATQLAKENVKCFFECSHPQEYNTPSIEDWEQISSLYTFNPKEPYYSTLHKYVNKKQKNQSNTSSEEDAMVPVLGFVDSSDMNCTTDL
;
A
#
# COMPACT_ATOMS: atom_id res chain seq x y z
N MET A 1 24.00 27.64 -1.57
CA MET A 1 22.55 27.80 -1.34
C MET A 1 21.74 27.39 -2.58
N GLU A 2 22.00 27.97 -3.77
CA GLU A 2 21.22 27.66 -4.99
C GLU A 2 21.37 26.22 -5.49
N LYS A 3 22.60 25.67 -5.52
CA LYS A 3 22.80 24.27 -5.91
C LYS A 3 22.12 23.25 -4.99
N PHE A 4 22.02 23.58 -3.68
CA PHE A 4 21.25 22.79 -2.72
C PHE A 4 19.75 22.86 -3.02
N ARG A 5 19.24 24.03 -3.41
CA ARG A 5 17.85 24.22 -3.83
C ARG A 5 17.54 23.49 -5.13
N GLU A 6 18.48 23.44 -6.08
CA GLU A 6 18.35 22.65 -7.32
C GLU A 6 18.31 21.14 -7.03
N VAL A 7 19.21 20.64 -6.17
CA VAL A 7 19.21 19.23 -5.74
C VAL A 7 17.93 18.89 -4.98
N LEU A 8 17.48 19.77 -4.09
CA LEU A 8 16.22 19.58 -3.35
C LEU A 8 15.02 19.59 -4.29
N ASN A 9 14.98 20.49 -5.28
CA ASN A 9 13.96 20.52 -6.31
C ASN A 9 13.99 19.26 -7.18
N LEU A 10 15.17 18.71 -7.49
CA LEU A 10 15.30 17.46 -8.22
C LEU A 10 14.77 16.28 -7.42
N HIS A 11 15.09 16.23 -6.11
CA HIS A 11 14.57 15.24 -5.16
C HIS A 11 13.05 15.33 -5.01
N LEU A 12 12.50 16.54 -4.85
CA LEU A 12 11.07 16.76 -4.77
C LEU A 12 10.36 16.39 -6.08
N LYS A 13 10.97 16.70 -7.23
CA LYS A 13 10.45 16.34 -8.56
C LYS A 13 10.39 14.83 -8.78
N HIS A 14 11.35 14.08 -8.26
CA HIS A 14 11.44 12.61 -8.42
C HIS A 14 11.13 11.84 -7.13
N ARG A 15 10.49 12.48 -6.14
CA ARG A 15 10.24 11.91 -4.80
C ARG A 15 9.63 10.51 -4.86
N ASN A 16 8.68 10.29 -5.77
CA ASN A 16 8.01 9.00 -5.92
C ASN A 16 8.95 7.92 -6.49
N ALA A 17 9.76 8.26 -7.51
CA ALA A 17 10.71 7.32 -8.09
C ALA A 17 11.83 6.96 -7.11
N LEU A 18 12.33 7.95 -6.36
CA LEU A 18 13.32 7.74 -5.31
C LEU A 18 12.76 6.91 -4.15
N GLY A 19 11.50 7.17 -3.77
CA GLY A 19 10.79 6.37 -2.77
C GLY A 19 10.67 4.90 -3.18
N PHE A 20 10.22 4.62 -4.40
CA PHE A 20 10.14 3.25 -4.91
C PHE A 20 11.52 2.58 -5.01
N SER A 21 12.54 3.32 -5.42
CA SER A 21 13.92 2.81 -5.46
C SER A 21 14.42 2.44 -4.06
N LEU A 22 14.19 3.31 -3.06
CA LEU A 22 14.55 3.05 -1.68
C LEU A 22 13.81 1.84 -1.10
N VAL A 23 12.49 1.73 -1.33
CA VAL A 23 11.69 0.58 -0.90
C VAL A 23 12.22 -0.71 -1.55
N THR A 24 12.56 -0.67 -2.84
CA THR A 24 13.13 -1.82 -3.55
C THR A 24 14.47 -2.24 -2.94
N LEU A 25 15.36 -1.27 -2.66
CA LEU A 25 16.66 -1.52 -2.04
C LEU A 25 16.51 -2.10 -0.62
N LEU A 26 15.61 -1.54 0.19
CA LEU A 26 15.31 -2.02 1.53
C LEU A 26 14.71 -3.43 1.49
N THR A 27 13.85 -3.73 0.52
CA THR A 27 13.25 -5.06 0.36
C THR A 27 14.32 -6.09 -0.02
N ALA A 28 15.21 -5.76 -0.96
CA ALA A 28 16.32 -6.62 -1.35
C ALA A 28 17.33 -6.82 -0.21
N GLY A 29 17.67 -5.75 0.54
CA GLY A 29 18.54 -5.84 1.71
C GLY A 29 17.91 -6.65 2.84
N GLY A 30 16.61 -6.45 3.09
CA GLY A 30 15.84 -7.22 4.07
C GLY A 30 15.79 -8.70 3.72
N GLU A 31 15.45 -9.05 2.49
CA GLU A 31 15.47 -10.44 2.01
C GLU A 31 16.85 -11.07 2.25
N ARG A 32 17.93 -10.40 1.86
CA ARG A 32 19.29 -10.91 2.05
C ARG A 32 19.63 -11.15 3.52
N ILE A 33 19.20 -10.28 4.43
CA ILE A 33 19.41 -10.47 5.86
C ILE A 33 18.61 -11.68 6.36
N PHE A 34 17.32 -11.79 6.01
CA PHE A 34 16.49 -12.92 6.44
C PHE A 34 16.98 -14.25 5.87
N SER A 35 17.40 -14.28 4.59
CA SER A 35 17.85 -15.50 3.93
C SER A 35 19.24 -15.95 4.37
N THR A 36 20.13 -15.04 4.77
CA THR A 36 21.50 -15.39 5.20
C THR A 36 21.68 -15.52 6.71
N ALA A 37 20.94 -14.74 7.51
CA ALA A 37 21.13 -14.70 8.96
C ALA A 37 20.13 -15.54 9.75
N VAL A 38 18.93 -15.81 9.20
CA VAL A 38 17.84 -16.44 9.96
C VAL A 38 17.33 -17.72 9.30
N PHE A 39 17.41 -17.84 7.98
CA PHE A 39 16.85 -18.96 7.25
C PHE A 39 17.83 -20.13 7.09
N GLN A 40 17.51 -21.25 7.75
CA GLN A 40 18.12 -22.54 7.49
C GLN A 40 17.01 -23.57 7.27
N CYS A 41 17.00 -24.23 6.11
CA CYS A 41 15.97 -25.24 5.81
C CYS A 41 16.19 -26.48 6.70
N PRO A 42 15.15 -27.01 7.37
CA PRO A 42 15.30 -28.12 8.33
C PRO A 42 15.57 -29.48 7.65
N CYS A 43 15.42 -29.57 6.32
CA CYS A 43 15.62 -30.79 5.53
C CYS A 43 14.85 -32.01 6.04
N SER A 44 13.59 -31.77 6.38
CA SER A 44 12.63 -32.77 6.80
C SER A 44 11.45 -32.79 5.82
N ALA A 45 11.09 -33.99 5.36
CA ALA A 45 10.00 -34.17 4.39
C ALA A 45 8.70 -33.47 4.78
N ALA A 46 8.34 -33.48 6.07
CA ALA A 46 7.10 -32.87 6.56
C ALA A 46 7.21 -31.37 6.83
N TRP A 47 8.38 -30.88 7.27
CA TRP A 47 8.55 -29.49 7.73
C TRP A 47 9.06 -28.52 6.66
N ASN A 48 9.69 -29.02 5.60
CA ASN A 48 10.25 -28.17 4.54
C ASN A 48 9.20 -27.27 3.87
N LEU A 49 8.03 -27.83 3.53
CA LEU A 49 6.92 -27.11 2.91
C LEU A 49 6.37 -25.96 3.79
N PRO A 50 5.87 -26.23 5.02
CA PRO A 50 5.33 -25.16 5.86
C PRO A 50 6.40 -24.15 6.27
N TYR A 51 7.64 -24.58 6.53
CA TYR A 51 8.72 -23.68 6.90
C TYR A 51 9.05 -22.69 5.77
N GLY A 52 9.27 -23.17 4.54
CA GLY A 52 9.55 -22.29 3.40
C GLY A 52 8.39 -21.33 3.09
N LEU A 53 7.14 -21.80 3.18
CA LEU A 53 5.96 -20.97 2.94
C LEU A 53 5.78 -19.86 3.99
N VAL A 54 6.08 -20.12 5.26
CA VAL A 54 5.99 -19.10 6.32
C VAL A 54 6.95 -17.95 6.05
N PHE A 55 8.21 -18.24 5.73
CA PHE A 55 9.20 -17.20 5.42
C PHE A 55 8.89 -16.45 4.12
N LEU A 56 8.21 -17.10 3.17
CA LEU A 56 7.76 -16.45 1.94
C LEU A 56 6.54 -15.53 2.18
N LEU A 57 5.51 -16.02 2.89
CA LEU A 57 4.18 -15.39 2.92
C LEU A 57 3.93 -14.51 4.15
N VAL A 58 4.52 -14.80 5.31
CA VAL A 58 4.25 -14.01 6.54
C VAL A 58 4.79 -12.59 6.43
N PRO A 59 6.03 -12.34 5.95
CA PRO A 59 6.49 -10.97 5.72
C PRO A 59 5.65 -10.24 4.67
N ALA A 60 5.17 -10.95 3.64
CA ALA A 60 4.22 -10.39 2.67
C ALA A 60 2.91 -9.95 3.37
N LEU A 61 2.32 -10.81 4.20
CA LEU A 61 1.11 -10.47 4.95
C LEU A 61 1.34 -9.25 5.87
N ALA A 62 2.48 -9.19 6.56
CA ALA A 62 2.82 -8.05 7.41
C ALA A 62 2.91 -6.74 6.59
N LEU A 63 3.57 -6.78 5.43
CA LEU A 63 3.64 -5.63 4.51
C LEU A 63 2.26 -5.22 3.97
N PHE A 64 1.40 -6.20 3.67
CA PHE A 64 0.04 -5.95 3.21
C PHE A 64 -0.78 -5.22 4.28
N LEU A 65 -0.76 -5.73 5.53
CA LEU A 65 -1.45 -5.11 6.67
C LEU A 65 -0.91 -3.71 6.95
N LEU A 66 0.41 -3.53 6.92
CA LEU A 66 1.03 -2.22 7.06
C LEU A 66 0.56 -1.25 5.97
N GLY A 67 0.41 -1.73 4.73
CA GLY A 67 -0.15 -0.95 3.62
C GLY A 67 -1.57 -0.43 3.90
N TYR A 68 -2.42 -1.21 4.56
CA TYR A 68 -3.74 -0.73 5.00
C TYR A 68 -3.64 0.31 6.10
N VAL A 69 -2.81 0.06 7.12
CA VAL A 69 -2.65 0.93 8.30
C VAL A 69 -2.08 2.29 7.91
N LEU A 70 -1.17 2.35 6.93
CA LEU A 70 -0.57 3.61 6.50
C LEU A 70 -1.45 4.41 5.51
N SER A 71 -2.52 3.82 4.99
CA SER A 71 -3.40 4.48 4.03
C SER A 71 -4.46 5.34 4.74
N ALA A 72 -4.34 6.66 4.60
CA ALA A 72 -5.34 7.63 5.07
C ALA A 72 -6.75 7.33 4.54
N ARG A 73 -6.82 6.73 3.35
CA ARG A 73 -8.07 6.31 2.70
C ARG A 73 -8.79 5.18 3.44
N THR A 74 -8.02 4.22 3.97
CA THR A 74 -8.55 3.15 4.82
C THR A 74 -9.24 3.74 6.03
N TRP A 75 -8.58 4.70 6.69
CA TRP A 75 -9.14 5.36 7.86
C TRP A 75 -10.38 6.16 7.53
N ARG A 76 -10.39 6.99 6.48
CA ARG A 76 -11.58 7.74 6.06
C ARG A 76 -12.79 6.85 5.76
N LEU A 77 -12.55 5.62 5.26
CA LEU A 77 -13.61 4.64 5.02
C LEU A 77 -14.11 4.00 6.33
N LEU A 78 -13.21 3.73 7.28
CA LEU A 78 -13.54 3.04 8.54
C LEU A 78 -14.06 3.99 9.64
N THR A 79 -13.58 5.24 9.71
CA THR A 79 -14.02 6.26 10.66
C THR A 79 -15.40 6.78 10.24
N GLY A 80 -16.44 6.50 11.03
CA GLY A 80 -17.83 6.89 10.72
C GLY A 80 -18.73 5.75 10.22
N CYS A 81 -18.23 4.52 10.09
CA CYS A 81 -18.99 3.36 9.61
C CYS A 81 -20.24 3.00 10.44
N ARG A 82 -20.36 3.47 11.68
CA ARG A 82 -21.54 3.24 12.54
C ARG A 82 -22.70 4.21 12.27
N ALA A 83 -22.49 5.29 11.51
CA ALA A 83 -23.49 6.35 11.32
C ALA A 83 -24.26 6.27 9.97
N GLY A 84 -23.89 5.38 9.05
CA GLY A 84 -24.57 5.29 7.74
C GLY A 84 -24.37 3.95 7.05
N GLY A 85 -25.39 3.11 7.11
CA GLY A 85 -25.45 1.84 6.38
C GLY A 85 -25.46 2.08 4.87
N GLY A 86 -24.32 1.82 4.23
CA GLY A 86 -24.17 2.02 2.79
C GLY A 86 -23.02 1.23 2.18
N ALA A 87 -22.79 -0.01 2.64
CA ALA A 87 -21.84 -0.93 2.03
C ALA A 87 -22.41 -1.50 0.71
N GLY A 88 -22.60 -0.64 -0.29
CA GLY A 88 -22.96 -1.03 -1.65
C GLY A 88 -21.74 -1.31 -2.53
N LEU A 89 -21.98 -1.50 -3.83
CA LEU A 89 -20.96 -1.71 -4.89
C LEU A 89 -19.81 -0.68 -4.86
N ARG A 90 -20.12 0.53 -4.39
CA ARG A 90 -19.18 1.65 -4.26
C ARG A 90 -18.15 1.44 -3.15
N GLY A 91 -18.56 0.93 -1.98
CA GLY A 91 -17.64 0.59 -0.90
C GLY A 91 -16.69 -0.53 -1.34
N ALA A 92 -17.21 -1.53 -2.05
CA ALA A 92 -16.42 -2.62 -2.62
C ALA A 92 -15.36 -2.11 -3.63
N LEU A 93 -15.71 -1.16 -4.50
CA LEU A 93 -14.76 -0.59 -5.46
C LEU A 93 -13.65 0.22 -4.77
N VAL A 94 -13.99 1.03 -3.76
CA VAL A 94 -12.99 1.79 -2.98
C VAL A 94 -12.09 0.84 -2.20
N CYS A 95 -12.64 -0.19 -1.57
CA CYS A 95 -11.87 -1.25 -0.93
C CYS A 95 -10.92 -1.91 -1.93
N ALA A 96 -11.40 -2.30 -3.12
CA ALA A 96 -10.56 -2.93 -4.14
C ALA A 96 -9.40 -2.03 -4.59
N GLN A 97 -9.62 -0.72 -4.73
CA GLN A 97 -8.54 0.24 -5.02
C GLN A 97 -7.51 0.30 -3.90
N ILE A 98 -7.95 0.35 -2.64
CA ILE A 98 -7.06 0.36 -1.47
C ILE A 98 -6.26 -0.94 -1.42
N SER A 99 -6.92 -2.10 -1.57
CA SER A 99 -6.29 -3.42 -1.62
C SER A 99 -5.23 -3.49 -2.72
N ALA A 100 -5.53 -3.00 -3.92
CA ALA A 100 -4.59 -3.00 -5.05
C ALA A 100 -3.34 -2.16 -4.74
N THR A 101 -3.49 -1.01 -4.09
CA THR A 101 -2.35 -0.18 -3.66
C THR A 101 -1.54 -0.82 -2.53
N ALA A 102 -2.20 -1.43 -1.54
CA ALA A 102 -1.55 -2.11 -0.43
C ALA A 102 -0.83 -3.39 -0.87
N ALA A 103 -1.26 -4.01 -1.97
CA ALA A 103 -0.67 -5.24 -2.51
C ALA A 103 0.68 -5.02 -3.23
N VAL A 104 1.10 -3.79 -3.52
CA VAL A 104 2.35 -3.54 -4.25
C VAL A 104 3.57 -4.03 -3.45
N ALA A 105 3.69 -3.64 -2.18
CA ALA A 105 4.80 -4.06 -1.33
C ALA A 105 4.90 -5.59 -1.12
N PRO A 106 3.82 -6.32 -0.78
CA PRO A 106 3.89 -7.77 -0.63
C PRO A 106 4.21 -8.52 -1.93
N LEU A 107 3.66 -8.08 -3.07
CA LEU A 107 4.01 -8.68 -4.36
C LEU A 107 5.48 -8.45 -4.71
N THR A 108 6.01 -7.26 -4.40
CA THR A 108 7.44 -6.96 -4.56
C THR A 108 8.29 -7.88 -3.69
N TRP A 109 7.93 -8.06 -2.41
CA TRP A 109 8.62 -8.99 -1.51
C TRP A 109 8.64 -10.41 -2.05
N VAL A 110 7.48 -10.95 -2.43
CA VAL A 110 7.37 -12.33 -2.95
C VAL A 110 8.22 -12.49 -4.22
N ALA A 111 8.20 -11.52 -5.13
CA ALA A 111 9.04 -11.55 -6.33
C ALA A 111 10.54 -11.59 -5.98
N VAL A 112 11.00 -10.73 -5.08
CA VAL A 112 12.41 -10.68 -4.64
C VAL A 112 12.82 -11.98 -3.95
N ALA A 113 11.97 -12.50 -3.07
CA ALA A 113 12.19 -13.77 -2.38
C ALA A 113 12.25 -14.97 -3.34
N LEU A 114 11.40 -14.99 -4.38
CA LEU A 114 11.44 -16.00 -5.45
C LEU A 114 12.71 -15.89 -6.29
N LEU A 115 13.20 -14.69 -6.59
CA LEU A 115 14.49 -14.51 -7.26
C LEU A 115 15.67 -14.97 -6.40
N GLY A 116 15.56 -14.82 -5.07
CA GLY A 116 16.52 -15.35 -4.10
C GLY A 116 16.55 -16.88 -4.03
N GLY A 117 15.46 -17.56 -4.36
CA GLY A 117 15.39 -19.02 -4.53
C GLY A 117 15.29 -19.83 -3.24
N ALA A 118 15.94 -19.39 -2.15
CA ALA A 118 16.09 -20.18 -0.92
C ALA A 118 14.76 -20.65 -0.29
N PHE A 119 13.77 -19.76 -0.16
CA PHE A 119 12.48 -20.13 0.45
C PHE A 119 11.67 -21.07 -0.43
N TYR A 120 11.69 -20.85 -1.75
CA TYR A 120 11.02 -21.72 -2.71
C TYR A 120 11.68 -23.10 -2.77
N GLU A 121 13.00 -23.17 -2.85
CA GLU A 121 13.75 -24.44 -2.83
C GLU A 121 13.39 -25.29 -1.61
N CYS A 122 13.36 -24.68 -0.42
CA CYS A 122 12.94 -25.36 0.79
C CYS A 122 11.47 -25.79 0.71
N ALA A 123 10.54 -24.90 0.35
CA ALA A 123 9.11 -25.24 0.29
C ALA A 123 8.81 -26.35 -0.74
N ALA A 124 9.38 -26.22 -1.93
CA ALA A 124 9.25 -27.13 -3.05
C ALA A 124 9.79 -28.53 -2.72
N SER A 125 10.89 -28.61 -1.98
CA SER A 125 11.50 -29.88 -1.58
C SER A 125 10.61 -30.75 -0.67
N GLY A 126 9.67 -30.13 0.06
CA GLY A 126 8.69 -30.83 0.89
C GLY A 126 7.34 -31.09 0.21
N SER A 127 7.17 -30.71 -1.06
CA SER A 127 5.90 -30.87 -1.78
C SER A 127 5.81 -32.22 -2.47
N GLU A 128 4.87 -33.07 -2.03
CA GLU A 128 4.65 -34.38 -2.65
C GLU A 128 4.21 -34.28 -4.12
N VAL A 129 3.38 -33.29 -4.45
CA VAL A 129 2.88 -33.09 -5.82
C VAL A 129 4.04 -32.74 -6.75
N LEU A 130 4.89 -31.81 -6.31
CA LEU A 130 6.04 -31.38 -7.08
C LEU A 130 7.10 -32.50 -7.17
N ALA A 131 7.26 -33.30 -6.11
CA ALA A 131 8.11 -34.48 -6.12
C ALA A 131 7.70 -35.48 -7.19
N ARG A 132 6.39 -35.75 -7.32
CA ARG A 132 5.86 -36.66 -8.36
C ARG A 132 6.12 -36.14 -9.77
N SER A 133 5.97 -34.84 -10.02
CA SER A 133 6.21 -34.26 -11.34
C SER A 133 7.70 -34.16 -11.69
N LEU A 134 8.55 -33.74 -10.75
CA LEU A 134 10.00 -33.57 -10.97
C LEU A 134 10.74 -34.91 -11.08
N CYS A 135 10.29 -35.93 -10.35
CA CYS A 135 10.93 -37.24 -10.33
C CYS A 135 10.29 -38.24 -11.32
N LEU A 136 9.35 -37.80 -12.17
CA LEU A 136 8.71 -38.68 -13.14
C LEU A 136 9.76 -39.22 -14.13
N GLY A 137 9.94 -40.54 -14.17
CA GLY A 137 10.94 -41.18 -15.05
C GLY A 137 12.40 -41.03 -14.59
N ARG A 138 12.65 -40.54 -13.37
CA ARG A 138 13.99 -40.43 -12.75
C ARG A 138 14.26 -41.62 -11.81
N ASP A 139 15.45 -41.66 -11.20
CA ASP A 139 15.83 -42.69 -10.21
C ASP A 139 14.76 -42.79 -9.11
N PRO A 140 14.32 -44.00 -8.70
CA PRO A 140 13.33 -44.19 -7.64
C PRO A 140 13.71 -43.53 -6.30
N ARG A 141 15.00 -43.26 -6.07
CA ARG A 141 15.51 -42.54 -4.90
C ARG A 141 15.26 -41.02 -4.97
N CYS A 142 14.88 -40.48 -6.12
CA CYS A 142 14.67 -39.04 -6.34
C CYS A 142 13.68 -38.44 -5.33
N ALA A 143 12.50 -39.06 -5.17
CA ALA A 143 11.47 -38.55 -4.26
C ALA A 143 11.92 -38.59 -2.79
N ALA A 144 12.68 -39.61 -2.38
CA ALA A 144 13.22 -39.73 -1.03
C ALA A 144 14.36 -38.74 -0.75
N GLN A 145 15.12 -38.37 -1.78
CA GLN A 145 16.25 -37.44 -1.67
C GLN A 145 15.83 -35.97 -1.81
N LEU A 146 14.67 -35.68 -2.40
CA LEU A 146 14.18 -34.34 -2.64
C LEU A 146 14.16 -33.45 -1.37
N PRO A 147 13.64 -33.90 -0.20
CA PRO A 147 13.65 -33.08 1.02
C PRO A 147 15.04 -32.74 1.56
N LEU A 148 16.07 -33.50 1.17
CA LEU A 148 17.45 -33.33 1.62
C LEU A 148 18.26 -32.42 0.69
N VAL A 149 17.73 -32.10 -0.51
CA VAL A 149 18.38 -31.25 -1.52
C VAL A 149 18.86 -29.91 -0.96
N PRO A 150 18.07 -29.16 -0.16
CA PRO A 150 18.51 -27.86 0.36
C PRO A 150 19.73 -27.93 1.29
N CYS A 151 19.97 -29.07 1.95
CA CYS A 151 21.08 -29.24 2.89
C CYS A 151 22.32 -29.92 2.30
N GLN A 152 22.23 -30.48 1.09
CA GLN A 152 23.34 -31.15 0.39
C GLN A 152 24.09 -32.20 1.26
N GLN A 153 23.36 -32.98 2.05
CA GLN A 153 23.95 -33.92 3.03
C GLN A 153 24.41 -35.27 2.43
N ALA A 154 24.29 -35.48 1.12
CA ALA A 154 24.68 -36.74 0.50
C ALA A 154 26.20 -36.94 0.46
N GLN A 155 26.65 -38.11 0.93
CA GLN A 155 28.06 -38.53 0.86
C GLN A 155 28.39 -39.24 -0.46
N GLU A 156 27.45 -40.00 -1.02
CA GLU A 156 27.67 -40.70 -2.30
C GLU A 156 27.74 -39.73 -3.48
N PRO A 157 28.72 -39.89 -4.41
CA PRO A 157 28.94 -38.95 -5.51
C PRO A 157 27.74 -38.86 -6.45
N ASP A 158 27.10 -39.99 -6.76
CA ASP A 158 25.95 -40.05 -7.68
C ASP A 158 24.72 -39.35 -7.09
N VAL A 159 24.46 -39.55 -5.78
CA VAL A 159 23.35 -38.90 -5.07
C VAL A 159 23.62 -37.41 -4.90
N LYS A 160 24.88 -37.03 -4.65
CA LYS A 160 25.29 -35.62 -4.57
C LYS A 160 25.15 -34.91 -5.91
N GLN A 161 25.45 -35.58 -7.01
CA GLN A 161 25.21 -35.05 -8.35
C GLN A 161 23.72 -34.87 -8.62
N LEU A 162 22.91 -35.89 -8.30
CA LEU A 162 21.44 -35.82 -8.41
C LEU A 162 20.88 -34.65 -7.61
N GLN A 163 21.27 -34.48 -6.33
CA GLN A 163 20.83 -33.37 -5.50
C GLN A 163 21.19 -32.00 -6.10
N LYS A 164 22.40 -31.85 -6.66
CA LYS A 164 22.81 -30.62 -7.32
C LYS A 164 22.00 -30.33 -8.59
N GLU A 165 21.66 -31.35 -9.37
CA GLU A 165 20.80 -31.18 -10.55
C GLU A 165 19.40 -30.74 -10.14
N LEU A 166 18.80 -31.40 -9.15
CA LEU A 166 17.49 -31.01 -8.63
C LEU A 166 17.50 -29.62 -8.03
N GLN A 167 18.55 -29.24 -7.30
CA GLN A 167 18.67 -27.90 -6.75
C GLN A 167 18.65 -26.86 -7.87
N LYS A 168 19.47 -27.04 -8.91
CA LYS A 168 19.51 -26.12 -10.06
C LYS A 168 18.14 -25.98 -10.73
N GLU A 169 17.42 -27.08 -10.86
CA GLU A 169 16.07 -27.11 -11.44
C GLU A 169 15.07 -26.35 -10.56
N LEU A 170 15.11 -26.55 -9.24
CA LEU A 170 14.29 -25.79 -8.28
C LEU A 170 14.63 -24.30 -8.26
N THR A 171 15.92 -23.94 -8.28
CA THR A 171 16.36 -22.54 -8.37
C THR A 171 15.85 -21.90 -9.65
N ALA A 172 15.96 -22.60 -10.79
CA ALA A 172 15.47 -22.10 -12.08
C ALA A 172 13.94 -21.90 -12.07
N HIS A 173 13.19 -22.87 -11.52
CA HIS A 173 11.74 -22.72 -11.34
C HIS A 173 11.39 -21.50 -10.49
N SER A 174 12.10 -21.28 -9.38
CA SER A 174 11.89 -20.12 -8.52
C SER A 174 12.15 -18.81 -9.25
N GLN A 175 13.27 -18.70 -9.97
CA GLN A 175 13.64 -17.49 -10.69
C GLN A 175 12.68 -17.19 -11.84
N VAL A 176 12.26 -18.20 -12.61
CA VAL A 176 11.27 -18.04 -13.68
C VAL A 176 9.93 -17.58 -13.09
N LEU A 177 9.46 -18.18 -11.99
CA LEU A 177 8.24 -17.74 -11.30
C LEU A 177 8.36 -16.30 -10.80
N GLY A 178 9.52 -15.91 -10.25
CA GLY A 178 9.79 -14.54 -9.84
C GLY A 178 9.69 -13.54 -11.00
N TRP A 179 10.32 -13.83 -12.14
CA TRP A 179 10.26 -12.98 -13.33
C TRP A 179 8.86 -12.90 -13.95
N VAL A 180 8.16 -14.04 -14.01
CA VAL A 180 6.76 -14.10 -14.49
C VAL A 180 5.87 -13.24 -13.59
N LEU A 181 6.02 -13.34 -12.26
CA LEU A 181 5.27 -12.52 -11.32
C LEU A 181 5.53 -11.04 -11.54
N ILE A 182 6.80 -10.62 -11.69
CA ILE A 182 7.15 -9.22 -11.97
C ILE A 182 6.47 -8.74 -13.26
N ALA A 183 6.55 -9.52 -14.34
CA ALA A 183 5.93 -9.17 -15.61
C ALA A 183 4.41 -9.02 -15.49
N VAL A 184 3.74 -9.96 -14.83
CA VAL A 184 2.28 -9.90 -14.59
C VAL A 184 1.91 -8.67 -13.77
N VAL A 185 2.64 -8.37 -12.69
CA VAL A 185 2.36 -7.19 -11.86
C VAL A 185 2.52 -5.90 -12.64
N ILE A 186 3.59 -5.75 -13.43
CA ILE A 186 3.81 -4.57 -14.28
C ILE A 186 2.68 -4.42 -15.30
N LEU A 187 2.29 -5.50 -15.98
CA LEU A 187 1.20 -5.47 -16.95
C LEU A 187 -0.13 -5.08 -16.29
N LEU A 188 -0.47 -5.66 -15.14
CA LEU A 188 -1.68 -5.31 -14.40
C LEU A 188 -1.67 -3.84 -13.96
N LEU A 189 -0.55 -3.33 -13.46
CA LEU A 189 -0.41 -1.91 -13.08
C LEU A 189 -0.57 -0.98 -14.28
N LEU A 190 0.01 -1.33 -15.44
CA LEU A 190 -0.13 -0.56 -16.67
C LEU A 190 -1.57 -0.54 -17.17
N ILE A 191 -2.23 -1.71 -17.21
CA ILE A 191 -3.62 -1.83 -17.63
C ILE A 191 -4.54 -1.06 -16.68
N PHE A 192 -4.40 -1.29 -15.37
CA PHE A 192 -5.21 -0.61 -14.35
C PHE A 192 -5.04 0.91 -14.42
N THR A 193 -3.80 1.39 -14.53
CA THR A 193 -3.51 2.83 -14.65
C THR A 193 -4.09 3.38 -15.94
N SER A 194 -3.92 2.70 -17.07
CA SER A 194 -4.42 3.14 -18.37
C SER A 194 -5.93 3.24 -18.38
N ILE A 195 -6.64 2.20 -17.92
CA ILE A 195 -8.11 2.19 -17.81
C ILE A 195 -8.57 3.32 -16.89
N THR A 196 -7.97 3.46 -15.71
CA THR A 196 -8.36 4.52 -14.75
C THR A 196 -8.17 5.92 -15.33
N ARG A 197 -7.13 6.12 -16.15
CA ARG A 197 -6.88 7.41 -16.83
C ARG A 197 -7.81 7.63 -18.02
N CYS A 198 -8.10 6.60 -18.82
CA CYS A 198 -9.02 6.69 -19.96
C CYS A 198 -10.48 6.93 -19.52
N LEU A 199 -10.90 6.34 -18.40
CA LEU A 199 -12.23 6.52 -17.83
C LEU A 199 -12.35 7.78 -16.95
N SER A 200 -11.28 8.57 -16.83
CA SER A 200 -11.30 9.81 -16.06
C SER A 200 -12.22 10.83 -16.75
N PRO A 201 -13.25 11.35 -16.06
CA PRO A 201 -14.16 12.34 -16.64
C PRO A 201 -13.53 13.73 -16.79
N VAL A 202 -12.31 13.93 -16.27
CA VAL A 202 -11.59 15.20 -16.30
C VAL A 202 -10.34 15.14 -17.18
N SER A 203 -10.05 16.25 -17.85
CA SER A 203 -8.85 16.43 -18.68
C SER A 203 -7.56 16.31 -17.86
N TYR A 204 -6.47 15.89 -18.50
CA TYR A 204 -5.15 15.74 -17.87
C TYR A 204 -4.67 17.02 -17.17
N LEU A 205 -4.83 18.18 -17.79
CA LEU A 205 -4.37 19.45 -17.22
C LEU A 205 -5.21 19.87 -16.00
N GLN A 206 -6.52 19.67 -16.09
CA GLN A 206 -7.44 19.88 -14.98
C GLN A 206 -7.12 18.94 -13.80
N LEU A 207 -6.81 17.67 -14.07
CA LEU A 207 -6.37 16.72 -13.06
C LEU A 207 -5.07 17.15 -12.37
N LYS A 208 -4.12 17.72 -13.12
CA LYS A 208 -2.88 18.26 -12.56
C LYS A 208 -3.14 19.47 -11.67
N PHE A 209 -3.96 20.42 -12.13
CA PHE A 209 -4.40 21.56 -11.32
C PHE A 209 -5.08 21.10 -10.04
N TRP A 210 -5.97 20.11 -10.14
CA TRP A 210 -6.69 19.55 -9.00
C TRP A 210 -5.75 19.01 -7.93
N LYS A 211 -4.73 18.22 -8.31
CA LYS A 211 -3.71 17.74 -7.36
C LYS A 211 -2.98 18.88 -6.65
N ILE A 212 -2.66 19.95 -7.37
CA ILE A 212 -2.01 21.14 -6.80
C ILE A 212 -2.96 21.83 -5.80
N TYR A 213 -4.23 21.99 -6.18
CA TYR A 213 -5.25 22.59 -5.31
C TYR A 213 -5.37 21.83 -3.98
N LEU A 214 -5.53 20.50 -4.03
CA LEU A 214 -5.66 19.68 -2.82
C LEU A 214 -4.44 19.76 -1.91
N GLN A 215 -3.24 19.77 -2.50
CA GLN A 215 -2.02 19.91 -1.72
C GLN A 215 -1.96 21.27 -0.99
N GLN A 216 -2.34 22.35 -1.67
CA GLN A 216 -2.37 23.69 -1.08
C GLN A 216 -3.49 23.86 -0.04
N GLU A 217 -4.66 23.27 -0.30
CA GLU A 217 -5.78 23.24 0.65
C GLU A 217 -5.37 22.54 1.94
N GLN A 218 -4.74 21.36 1.86
CA GLN A 218 -4.30 20.61 3.04
C GLN A 218 -3.23 21.36 3.84
N GLN A 219 -2.28 22.00 3.15
CA GLN A 219 -1.25 22.80 3.81
C GLN A 219 -1.86 23.99 4.55
N SER A 220 -2.81 24.69 3.90
CA SER A 220 -3.50 25.83 4.48
C SER A 220 -4.37 25.42 5.66
N LEU A 221 -5.12 24.31 5.53
CA LEU A 221 -5.95 23.75 6.60
C LEU A 221 -5.10 23.36 7.82
N LYS A 222 -3.96 22.68 7.61
CA LYS A 222 -3.05 22.31 8.71
C LYS A 222 -2.52 23.56 9.43
N SER A 223 -2.13 24.58 8.68
CA SER A 223 -1.63 25.83 9.24
C SER A 223 -2.69 26.53 10.10
N GLN A 224 -3.89 26.77 9.54
CA GLN A 224 -4.97 27.45 10.25
C GLN A 224 -5.50 26.64 11.44
N ALA A 225 -5.65 25.31 11.30
CA ALA A 225 -6.08 24.45 12.40
C ALA A 225 -5.09 24.49 13.57
N THR A 226 -3.78 24.50 13.28
CA THR A 226 -2.73 24.60 14.31
C THR A 226 -2.79 25.94 15.03
N GLU A 227 -2.96 27.04 14.30
CA GLU A 227 -3.08 28.38 14.87
C GLU A 227 -4.31 28.50 15.77
N HIS A 228 -5.49 28.10 15.27
CA HIS A 228 -6.73 28.10 16.04
C HIS A 228 -6.66 27.22 17.29
N ALA A 229 -6.11 26.00 17.17
CA ALA A 229 -5.94 25.10 18.32
C ALA A 229 -4.99 25.69 19.37
N THR A 230 -3.90 26.34 18.92
CA THR A 230 -2.94 27.00 19.82
C THR A 230 -3.58 28.17 20.56
N GLN A 231 -4.37 28.99 19.88
CA GLN A 231 -5.06 30.11 20.50
C GLN A 231 -6.10 29.64 21.52
N LEU A 232 -6.91 28.65 21.15
CA LEU A 232 -7.92 28.06 22.04
C LEU A 232 -7.28 27.43 23.29
N ALA A 233 -6.17 26.70 23.12
CA ALA A 233 -5.45 26.11 24.25
C ALA A 233 -4.87 27.18 25.18
N LYS A 234 -4.29 28.25 24.63
CA LYS A 234 -3.75 29.37 25.43
C LYS A 234 -4.83 30.07 26.26
N GLU A 235 -5.98 30.35 25.65
CA GLU A 235 -7.09 31.01 26.35
C GLU A 235 -7.65 30.13 27.47
N ASN A 236 -7.88 28.83 27.19
CA ASN A 236 -8.39 27.90 28.20
C ASN A 236 -7.44 27.74 29.38
N VAL A 237 -6.12 27.64 29.13
CA VAL A 237 -5.11 27.56 30.19
C VAL A 237 -5.06 28.86 30.99
N LYS A 238 -5.16 30.02 30.33
CA LYS A 238 -5.18 31.33 30.99
C LYS A 238 -6.40 31.47 31.90
N CYS A 239 -7.60 31.20 31.38
CA CYS A 239 -8.84 31.25 32.17
C CYS A 239 -8.82 30.30 33.37
N PHE A 240 -8.22 29.11 33.22
CA PHE A 240 -8.06 28.14 34.31
C PHE A 240 -7.20 28.70 35.46
N PHE A 241 -6.04 29.28 35.16
CA PHE A 241 -5.16 29.84 36.19
C PHE A 241 -5.68 31.17 36.77
N GLU A 242 -6.40 31.97 35.99
CA GLU A 242 -6.98 33.25 36.43
C GLU A 242 -8.36 33.08 37.12
N CYS A 243 -8.93 31.87 37.15
CA CYS A 243 -10.29 31.60 37.61
C CYS A 243 -11.37 32.46 36.91
N SER A 244 -11.13 32.79 35.64
CA SER A 244 -12.00 33.63 34.81
C SER A 244 -12.91 32.77 33.93
N HIS A 245 -14.06 33.30 33.52
CA HIS A 245 -14.92 32.61 32.55
C HIS A 245 -14.30 32.69 31.15
N PRO A 246 -14.36 31.59 30.35
CA PRO A 246 -13.82 31.57 29.00
C PRO A 246 -14.63 32.48 28.06
N GLN A 247 -13.95 33.14 27.12
CA GLN A 247 -14.62 33.80 26.00
C GLN A 247 -15.23 32.75 25.05
N GLU A 248 -16.38 33.09 24.47
CA GLU A 248 -17.07 32.24 23.50
C GLU A 248 -16.21 32.12 22.23
N TYR A 249 -15.58 30.96 22.04
CA TYR A 249 -14.72 30.68 20.89
C TYR A 249 -15.46 29.76 19.91
N ASN A 250 -15.75 30.27 18.72
CA ASN A 250 -16.51 29.53 17.72
C ASN A 250 -15.65 28.45 17.07
N THR A 251 -15.87 27.19 17.45
CA THR A 251 -15.37 26.02 16.72
C THR A 251 -16.46 25.46 15.81
N PRO A 252 -16.12 24.97 14.60
CA PRO A 252 -17.08 24.27 13.74
C PRO A 252 -17.75 23.12 14.50
N SER A 253 -19.02 22.86 14.19
CA SER A 253 -19.79 21.79 14.86
C SER A 253 -19.26 20.41 14.47
N ILE A 254 -19.62 19.39 15.26
CA ILE A 254 -19.28 17.98 14.94
C ILE A 254 -19.82 17.59 13.56
N GLU A 255 -21.04 18.02 13.23
CA GLU A 255 -21.70 17.76 11.93
C GLU A 255 -20.92 18.39 10.77
N ASP A 256 -20.38 19.61 10.96
CA ASP A 256 -19.55 20.28 9.95
C ASP A 256 -18.25 19.50 9.68
N TRP A 257 -17.61 18.96 10.75
CA TRP A 257 -16.42 18.12 10.65
C TRP A 257 -16.68 16.78 9.96
N GLU A 258 -17.80 16.13 10.27
CA GLU A 258 -18.21 14.88 9.61
C GLU A 258 -18.46 15.09 8.12
N GLN A 259 -19.11 16.20 7.74
CA GLN A 259 -19.45 16.48 6.36
C GLN A 259 -18.21 16.67 5.47
N ILE A 260 -17.19 17.39 5.94
CA ILE A 260 -15.94 17.59 5.19
C ILE A 260 -15.03 16.35 5.19
N SER A 261 -15.24 15.41 6.12
CA SER A 261 -14.48 14.16 6.23
C SER A 261 -15.01 13.02 5.35
N SER A 262 -16.20 13.21 4.76
CA SER A 262 -16.81 12.24 3.84
C SER A 262 -15.98 11.95 2.59
N LEU A 263 -16.17 10.79 1.97
CA LEU A 263 -15.49 10.44 0.72
C LEU A 263 -15.93 11.34 -0.43
N TYR A 264 -14.95 11.86 -1.18
CA TYR A 264 -15.24 12.77 -2.28
C TYR A 264 -16.06 12.09 -3.41
N THR A 265 -17.00 12.86 -3.96
CA THR A 265 -17.86 12.49 -5.08
C THR A 265 -17.71 13.51 -6.19
N PHE A 266 -17.26 13.08 -7.38
CA PHE A 266 -17.25 13.99 -8.53
C PHE A 266 -18.67 14.19 -9.08
N ASN A 267 -19.07 15.45 -9.27
CA ASN A 267 -20.27 15.83 -10.01
C ASN A 267 -19.87 16.64 -11.27
N PRO A 268 -20.19 16.17 -12.48
CA PRO A 268 -19.88 16.89 -13.73
C PRO A 268 -20.55 18.27 -13.86
N LYS A 269 -21.73 18.46 -13.23
CA LYS A 269 -22.52 19.70 -13.34
C LYS A 269 -22.02 20.81 -12.40
N GLU A 270 -21.34 20.44 -11.31
CA GLU A 270 -20.75 21.36 -10.33
C GLU A 270 -19.33 20.92 -9.96
N PRO A 271 -18.28 21.43 -10.63
CA PRO A 271 -16.92 20.95 -10.44
C PRO A 271 -16.30 21.54 -9.16
N TYR A 272 -16.60 20.92 -8.01
CA TYR A 272 -15.89 21.18 -6.76
C TYR A 272 -14.63 20.33 -6.65
N TYR A 273 -13.52 20.90 -6.20
CA TYR A 273 -12.24 20.19 -6.10
C TYR A 273 -12.01 19.44 -4.78
N SER A 274 -12.82 19.67 -3.75
CA SER A 274 -12.73 18.97 -2.47
C SER A 274 -14.09 18.93 -1.78
N THR A 275 -14.21 18.13 -0.73
CA THR A 275 -15.40 18.12 0.14
C THR A 275 -15.54 19.43 0.91
N LEU A 276 -14.44 20.03 1.35
CA LEU A 276 -14.42 21.34 1.99
C LEU A 276 -14.89 22.45 1.03
N HIS A 277 -14.38 22.45 -0.21
CA HIS A 277 -14.82 23.38 -1.26
C HIS A 277 -16.33 23.22 -1.56
N LYS A 278 -16.81 21.98 -1.62
CA LYS A 278 -18.24 21.68 -1.79
C LYS A 278 -19.07 22.19 -0.60
N TYR A 279 -18.59 21.99 0.64
CA TYR A 279 -19.27 22.41 1.86
C TYR A 279 -19.46 23.93 1.90
N VAL A 280 -18.39 24.70 1.68
CA VAL A 280 -18.42 26.18 1.73
C VAL A 280 -19.41 26.74 0.70
N ASN A 281 -19.38 26.24 -0.54
CA ASN A 281 -20.27 26.73 -1.59
C ASN A 281 -21.74 26.28 -1.42
N LYS A 282 -21.99 25.09 -0.85
CA LYS A 282 -23.36 24.64 -0.55
C LYS A 282 -24.00 25.41 0.60
N LYS A 283 -23.23 25.74 1.66
CA LYS A 283 -23.71 26.58 2.76
C LYS A 283 -24.15 27.96 2.26
N GLN A 284 -23.43 28.50 1.28
CA GLN A 284 -23.77 29.75 0.61
C GLN A 284 -25.03 29.63 -0.26
N LYS A 285 -25.19 28.53 -1.01
CA LYS A 285 -26.39 28.27 -1.84
C LYS A 285 -27.66 28.01 -1.04
N ASN A 286 -27.59 27.27 0.08
CA ASN A 286 -28.74 26.98 0.94
C ASN A 286 -29.26 28.22 1.69
N GLN A 287 -28.43 29.27 1.84
CA GLN A 287 -28.91 30.59 2.26
C GLN A 287 -29.66 31.36 1.15
N SER A 288 -29.56 30.91 -0.11
CA SER A 288 -30.11 31.61 -1.28
C SER A 288 -31.17 30.85 -2.09
N ASN A 289 -31.34 29.52 -1.95
CA ASN A 289 -32.53 28.73 -2.36
C ASN A 289 -32.33 27.20 -2.19
N THR A 290 -33.42 26.50 -1.89
CA THR A 290 -33.56 25.05 -1.74
C THR A 290 -33.67 24.33 -3.09
N SER A 291 -32.74 23.42 -3.40
CA SER A 291 -33.07 22.19 -4.15
C SER A 291 -31.95 21.15 -4.06
N SER A 292 -32.37 19.93 -3.73
CA SER A 292 -31.59 18.71 -3.72
C SER A 292 -31.78 17.99 -5.04
N GLU A 293 -30.71 17.72 -5.78
CA GLU A 293 -30.70 16.73 -6.86
C GLU A 293 -29.46 15.83 -6.75
N GLU A 294 -29.74 14.54 -6.83
CA GLU A 294 -28.81 13.42 -6.70
C GLU A 294 -28.40 12.98 -8.12
N ASP A 295 -27.29 13.54 -8.62
CA ASP A 295 -26.74 13.19 -9.93
C ASP A 295 -25.64 12.12 -9.83
N ALA A 296 -25.57 11.29 -10.87
CA ALA A 296 -24.68 10.14 -11.02
C ALA A 296 -23.23 10.42 -10.57
N MET A 297 -22.86 9.87 -9.42
CA MET A 297 -21.58 10.11 -8.75
C MET A 297 -20.54 9.08 -9.19
N VAL A 298 -19.44 9.55 -9.76
CA VAL A 298 -18.37 8.70 -10.30
C VAL A 298 -17.21 8.59 -9.28
N PRO A 299 -16.92 7.40 -8.71
CA PRO A 299 -15.84 7.20 -7.71
C PRO A 299 -14.44 7.06 -8.34
N VAL A 300 -14.19 7.67 -9.50
CA VAL A 300 -12.98 7.45 -10.32
C VAL A 300 -11.74 8.18 -9.78
N LEU A 301 -11.91 9.22 -8.94
CA LEU A 301 -10.80 10.11 -8.57
C LEU A 301 -10.15 9.71 -7.24
N GLY A 302 -9.52 8.53 -7.31
CA GLY A 302 -8.81 7.86 -6.21
C GLY A 302 -7.87 8.74 -5.37
N PHE A 303 -7.24 9.70 -6.02
CA PHE A 303 -6.17 10.49 -5.42
C PHE A 303 -6.67 11.59 -4.49
N VAL A 304 -7.96 11.94 -4.51
CA VAL A 304 -8.51 13.04 -3.71
C VAL A 304 -8.50 12.69 -2.23
N ASP A 305 -8.78 11.42 -1.90
CA ASP A 305 -8.84 10.98 -0.50
C ASP A 305 -7.54 10.34 0.01
N SER A 306 -6.56 10.09 -0.85
CA SER A 306 -5.30 9.43 -0.51
C SER A 306 -4.23 10.42 0.02
N SER A 307 -4.65 11.49 0.69
CA SER A 307 -3.74 12.55 1.14
C SER A 307 -2.69 11.97 2.10
N ASP A 308 -1.40 12.14 1.78
CA ASP A 308 -0.30 11.75 2.67
C ASP A 308 -0.47 12.46 4.00
N MET A 309 -0.78 11.70 5.05
CA MET A 309 -0.44 12.12 6.40
C MET A 309 1.08 12.02 6.51
N ASN A 310 1.79 13.07 6.09
CA ASN A 310 3.10 13.36 6.67
C ASN A 310 2.85 13.72 8.14
N CYS A 311 2.67 12.69 8.96
CA CYS A 311 2.93 12.74 10.38
C CYS A 311 4.46 12.80 10.48
N THR A 312 5.01 14.02 10.43
CA THR A 312 6.34 14.27 10.96
C THR A 312 6.24 13.94 12.45
N THR A 313 6.63 12.72 12.82
CA THR A 313 7.11 12.42 14.16
C THR A 313 8.39 13.19 14.35
N ASP A 314 8.25 14.42 14.87
CA ASP A 314 9.32 15.06 15.62
C ASP A 314 9.25 14.46 17.04
N LEU A 315 10.10 13.47 17.29
CA LEU A 315 10.64 13.19 18.61
C LEU A 315 12.11 12.80 18.46
#